data_AF-A0A7V6HII4-F1
#
_entry.id   AF-A0A7V6HII4-F1
#
_cell.length_a   1.000
_cell.length_b   1.000
_cell.length_c   1.000
_cell.angle_alpha   90.00
_cell.angle_beta   90.00
_cell.angle_gamma   90.00
#
_symmetry.space_group_name_H-M   'P 1'
#
loop_
_entity.id
_entity.type
_entity.pdbx_description
1 polymer ?
#
loop_
_entity_poly.entity_id
_entity_poly.type
_entity_poly.pdbx_seq_one_letter_code
_entity_poly.pdbx_strand_id
1 'polypeptide(L)'
;MWSWFIIGEEYRKPGESWEYAAATHWLLRTGILIELAGVAFFLKYSIEKGLMGPLGRVALSLAAGVTLIVLGVRLLFKRYHLLGQGLAGAGFVMLYFAFYAASVLYHLMPLSAAFGLMACVTAAAGTLAVLYRSLSIALLGVVGGYATPLMMGGSSANPLFFYAYVLTLGVGVLGISWVRRWPILNGLGMLAAYGLSFLFCSQHTTADQLFNDLLFTSGVHLLYLLSVIVLHLRAQLKTGAFEWTALSLNAAIYWTWAFLLFKPVYGREGAGLVALTVAAVYVALVYVCIRRAVLDRAALMLFAAFAAVFLAMSPVFMLTAQWLTFAWCLQALAMLWIAQRAGQPLLAKAAIALFALASARGMFVDLDRFYDKSCPEDLTGVAFWKAAGLRALLCGVLPVTLTAAWRLVRTHRHAAKILGLVLLQVWLLLTLETSLLARVFAPEFHDDAVTLVWTLFAFALLFSGIRLRGRWLRWCGLALFALAVIKLLFSDLNELATLYRIIAFISTGVLLVLGSFVYLTYKPLFETDEHADADR
;
A
#
# COMPACT_ATOMS: atom_id res chain seq x y z
N MET A 1 -14.83 18.53 -13.08
CA MET A 1 -13.44 18.54 -13.57
C MET A 1 -13.35 19.15 -14.98
N TRP A 2 -14.15 18.67 -15.95
CA TRP A 2 -14.25 19.29 -17.29
C TRP A 2 -14.77 20.74 -17.30
N SER A 3 -15.69 21.09 -16.41
CA SER A 3 -16.19 22.47 -16.23
C SER A 3 -15.12 23.46 -15.76
N TRP A 4 -14.16 22.99 -14.95
CA TRP A 4 -13.03 23.82 -14.48
C TRP A 4 -12.08 24.17 -15.64
N PHE A 5 -11.83 23.21 -16.53
CA PHE A 5 -10.97 23.43 -17.70
C PHE A 5 -11.58 24.45 -18.68
N ILE A 6 -12.90 24.45 -18.86
CA ILE A 6 -13.58 25.29 -19.85
C ILE A 6 -14.00 26.65 -19.27
N ILE A 7 -14.41 26.72 -17.99
CA ILE A 7 -15.07 27.91 -17.40
C ILE A 7 -14.27 28.50 -16.22
N GLY A 8 -13.27 27.81 -15.66
CA GLY A 8 -12.51 28.32 -14.50
C GLY A 8 -13.32 28.23 -13.18
N GLU A 9 -12.72 28.68 -12.06
CA GLU A 9 -13.21 28.43 -10.69
C GLU A 9 -14.60 28.99 -10.33
N GLU A 10 -15.21 29.85 -11.14
CA GLU A 10 -16.53 30.43 -10.81
C GLU A 10 -17.69 29.64 -11.39
N TYR A 11 -18.62 29.27 -10.49
CA TYR A 11 -19.95 28.77 -10.83
C TYR A 11 -20.61 29.71 -11.86
N ARG A 12 -20.97 29.18 -13.04
CA ARG A 12 -21.83 29.87 -14.03
C ARG A 12 -22.99 30.52 -13.29
N LYS A 13 -23.15 31.84 -13.38
CA LYS A 13 -24.32 32.51 -12.77
C LYS A 13 -25.58 31.93 -13.41
N PRO A 14 -26.64 31.62 -12.62
CA PRO A 14 -27.89 31.11 -13.19
C PRO A 14 -28.43 32.11 -14.23
N GLY A 15 -28.42 31.73 -15.51
CA GLY A 15 -28.90 32.56 -16.63
C GLY A 15 -27.87 32.98 -17.69
N GLU A 16 -26.56 32.86 -17.47
CA GLU A 16 -25.55 33.19 -18.51
C GLU A 16 -25.49 32.11 -19.61
N SER A 17 -25.37 32.49 -20.89
CA SER A 17 -25.22 31.51 -21.98
C SER A 17 -23.87 30.80 -21.91
N TRP A 18 -23.83 29.53 -22.30
CA TRP A 18 -22.61 28.72 -22.24
C TRP A 18 -21.52 29.27 -23.18
N GLU A 19 -21.95 29.82 -24.33
CA GLU A 19 -21.09 30.50 -25.29
C GLU A 19 -20.46 31.75 -24.71
N TYR A 20 -21.20 32.57 -23.96
CA TYR A 20 -20.67 33.79 -23.36
C TYR A 20 -19.60 33.49 -22.30
N ALA A 21 -19.84 32.49 -21.44
CA ALA A 21 -18.86 32.05 -20.45
C ALA A 21 -17.60 31.46 -21.10
N ALA A 22 -17.77 30.57 -22.09
CA ALA A 22 -16.64 30.00 -22.83
C ALA A 22 -15.86 31.08 -23.60
N ALA A 23 -16.54 31.97 -24.32
CA ALA A 23 -15.93 33.05 -25.08
C ALA A 23 -15.12 33.98 -24.16
N THR A 24 -15.69 34.41 -23.03
CA THR A 24 -15.03 35.36 -22.11
C THR A 24 -13.74 34.77 -21.51
N HIS A 25 -13.76 33.51 -21.08
CA HIS A 25 -12.58 32.87 -20.50
C HIS A 25 -11.52 32.50 -21.54
N TRP A 26 -11.93 32.06 -22.74
CA TRP A 26 -10.98 31.71 -23.80
C TRP A 26 -10.39 32.94 -24.49
N LEU A 27 -11.16 34.02 -24.72
CA LEU A 27 -10.63 35.31 -25.20
C LEU A 27 -9.57 35.87 -24.26
N LEU A 28 -9.82 35.82 -22.94
CA LEU A 28 -8.85 36.29 -21.96
C LEU A 28 -7.57 35.42 -22.00
N ARG A 29 -7.71 34.09 -22.05
CA ARG A 29 -6.57 33.16 -22.09
C ARG A 29 -5.75 33.29 -23.39
N THR A 30 -6.41 33.39 -24.55
CA THR A 30 -5.72 33.59 -25.84
C THR A 30 -5.09 34.97 -25.93
N GLY A 31 -5.74 36.01 -25.42
CA GLY A 31 -5.16 37.35 -25.30
C GLY A 31 -3.87 37.34 -24.48
N ILE A 32 -3.89 36.69 -23.30
CA ILE A 32 -2.68 36.52 -22.47
C ILE A 32 -1.59 35.76 -23.22
N LEU A 33 -1.92 34.70 -23.96
CA LEU A 33 -0.93 33.93 -24.73
C LEU A 33 -0.30 34.74 -25.87
N ILE A 34 -1.10 35.52 -26.61
CA ILE A 34 -0.61 36.39 -27.68
C ILE A 34 0.31 37.47 -27.09
N GLU A 35 -0.08 38.05 -25.95
CA GLU A 35 0.73 39.09 -25.30
C GLU A 35 2.04 38.52 -24.74
N LEU A 36 2.02 37.33 -24.14
CA LEU A 36 3.23 36.61 -23.73
C LEU A 36 4.15 36.32 -24.92
N ALA A 37 3.60 35.91 -26.07
CA ALA A 37 4.37 35.71 -27.29
C ALA A 37 5.00 37.02 -27.79
N GLY A 38 4.22 38.12 -27.80
CA GLY A 38 4.71 39.45 -28.15
C GLY A 38 5.86 39.91 -27.27
N VAL A 39 5.73 39.73 -25.95
CA VAL A 39 6.80 40.02 -24.98
C VAL A 39 8.03 39.15 -25.23
N ALA A 40 7.87 37.85 -25.51
CA ALA A 40 8.99 36.95 -25.79
C ALA A 40 9.74 37.34 -27.08
N PHE A 41 9.03 37.67 -28.16
CA PHE A 41 9.62 38.15 -29.41
C PHE A 41 10.34 39.49 -29.23
N PHE A 42 9.73 40.43 -28.50
CA PHE A 42 10.37 41.71 -28.18
C PHE A 42 11.63 41.50 -27.34
N LEU A 43 11.59 40.60 -26.36
CA LEU A 43 12.75 40.25 -25.54
C LEU A 43 13.87 39.73 -26.45
N LYS A 44 13.59 38.74 -27.30
CA LYS A 44 14.55 38.17 -28.27
C LYS A 44 15.14 39.26 -29.18
N TYR A 45 14.31 40.13 -29.74
CA TYR A 45 14.74 41.24 -30.57
C TYR A 45 15.69 42.19 -29.82
N SER A 46 15.36 42.52 -28.56
CA SER A 46 16.21 43.32 -27.69
C SER A 46 17.57 42.64 -27.40
N ILE A 47 17.60 41.30 -27.32
CA ILE A 47 18.84 40.54 -27.19
C ILE A 47 19.68 40.65 -28.46
N GLU A 48 19.09 40.35 -29.62
CA GLU A 48 19.79 40.30 -30.91
C GLU A 48 20.33 41.66 -31.34
N LYS A 49 19.64 42.76 -30.99
CA LYS A 49 20.06 44.13 -31.31
C LYS A 49 20.91 44.78 -30.22
N GLY A 50 21.20 44.07 -29.12
CA GLY A 50 22.00 44.60 -28.02
C GLY A 50 21.39 45.81 -27.31
N LEU A 51 20.07 46.02 -27.42
CA LEU A 51 19.36 47.22 -26.93
C LEU A 51 19.40 47.33 -25.39
N MET A 52 19.46 46.19 -24.70
CA MET A 52 19.58 46.14 -23.24
C MET A 52 20.60 45.08 -22.84
N GLY A 53 21.56 45.45 -21.99
CA GLY A 53 22.48 44.51 -21.37
C GLY A 53 21.77 43.57 -20.37
N PRO A 54 22.43 42.45 -19.96
CA PRO A 54 21.87 41.48 -19.02
C PRO A 54 21.35 42.10 -17.70
N LEU A 55 22.11 43.03 -17.12
CA LEU A 55 21.72 43.77 -15.91
C LEU A 55 20.42 44.55 -16.09
N GLY A 56 20.29 45.27 -17.21
CA GLY A 56 19.09 46.06 -17.52
C GLY A 56 17.84 45.18 -17.66
N ARG A 57 17.98 44.01 -18.30
CA ARG A 57 16.87 43.05 -18.46
C ARG A 57 16.40 42.50 -17.12
N VAL A 58 17.35 42.06 -16.27
CA VAL A 58 17.03 41.56 -14.93
C VAL A 58 16.40 42.66 -14.08
N ALA A 59 16.96 43.86 -14.08
CA ALA A 59 16.41 44.99 -13.33
C ALA A 59 14.98 45.35 -13.78
N LEU A 60 14.73 45.37 -15.09
CA LEU A 60 13.40 45.61 -15.65
C LEU A 60 12.41 44.51 -15.25
N SER A 61 12.80 43.23 -15.33
CA SER A 61 11.97 42.11 -14.90
C SER A 61 11.65 42.16 -13.41
N LEU A 62 12.60 42.56 -12.56
CA LEU A 62 12.38 42.75 -11.13
C LEU A 62 11.40 43.91 -10.88
N ALA A 63 11.61 45.05 -11.52
CA ALA A 63 10.74 46.22 -11.37
C ALA A 63 9.31 45.93 -11.86
N ALA A 64 9.17 45.28 -13.01
CA ALA A 64 7.89 44.85 -13.54
C ALA A 64 7.21 43.82 -12.61
N GLY A 65 7.95 42.82 -12.12
CA GLY A 65 7.43 41.82 -11.19
C GLY A 65 6.90 42.44 -9.89
N VAL A 66 7.66 43.34 -9.26
CA VAL A 66 7.22 44.09 -8.06
C VAL A 66 5.98 44.94 -8.38
N THR A 67 5.97 45.63 -9.52
CA THR A 67 4.83 46.47 -9.95
C THR A 67 3.57 45.64 -10.11
N LEU A 68 3.66 44.47 -10.75
CA LEU A 68 2.55 43.53 -10.92
C LEU A 68 2.02 43.02 -9.57
N ILE A 69 2.91 42.71 -8.61
CA ILE A 69 2.49 42.31 -7.25
C ILE A 69 1.77 43.46 -6.55
N VAL A 70 2.31 44.69 -6.58
CA VAL A 70 1.70 45.85 -5.92
C VAL A 70 0.33 46.18 -6.53
N LEU A 71 0.23 46.19 -7.87
CA LEU A 71 -1.04 46.42 -8.57
C LEU A 71 -2.03 45.29 -8.29
N GLY A 72 -1.58 44.04 -8.35
CA GLY A 72 -2.39 42.87 -8.03
C GLY A 72 -2.98 42.96 -6.62
N VAL A 73 -2.13 43.25 -5.64
CA VAL A 73 -2.52 43.43 -4.23
C VAL A 73 -3.52 44.57 -4.04
N ARG A 74 -3.34 45.72 -4.70
CA ARG A 74 -4.31 46.83 -4.66
C ARG A 74 -5.68 46.43 -5.22
N LEU A 75 -5.71 45.55 -6.22
CA LEU A 75 -6.93 45.09 -6.88
C LEU A 75 -7.62 43.94 -6.13
N LEU A 76 -6.92 43.24 -5.23
CA LEU A 76 -7.50 42.18 -4.40
C LEU A 76 -8.64 42.67 -3.49
N PHE A 77 -8.68 43.96 -3.14
CA PHE A 77 -9.70 44.59 -2.29
C PHE A 77 -10.92 45.14 -3.05
N LYS A 78 -10.96 45.08 -4.38
CA LYS A 78 -12.03 45.68 -5.22
C LYS A 78 -12.83 44.61 -5.98
N ARG A 79 -13.82 45.03 -6.79
CA ARG A 79 -14.63 44.18 -7.70
C ARG A 79 -13.80 43.31 -8.67
N TYR A 80 -12.49 43.52 -8.77
CA TYR A 80 -11.56 42.88 -9.69
C TYR A 80 -10.66 41.84 -9.03
N HIS A 81 -11.13 41.15 -7.99
CA HIS A 81 -10.35 40.19 -7.20
C HIS A 81 -9.61 39.15 -8.07
N LEU A 82 -10.27 38.59 -9.09
CA LEU A 82 -9.69 37.60 -10.00
C LEU A 82 -8.49 38.15 -10.79
N LEU A 83 -8.62 39.38 -11.31
CA LEU A 83 -7.55 40.08 -12.02
C LEU A 83 -6.41 40.44 -11.07
N GLY A 84 -6.72 40.80 -9.82
CA GLY A 84 -5.73 41.01 -8.76
C GLY A 84 -4.90 39.77 -8.44
N GLN A 85 -5.52 38.59 -8.35
CA GLN A 85 -4.82 37.32 -8.16
C GLN A 85 -3.91 36.99 -9.36
N GLY A 86 -4.41 37.19 -10.59
CA GLY A 86 -3.64 36.96 -11.81
C GLY A 86 -2.39 37.83 -11.91
N LEU A 87 -2.54 39.15 -11.66
CA LEU A 87 -1.40 40.08 -11.66
C LEU A 87 -0.39 39.77 -10.56
N ALA A 88 -0.85 39.51 -9.33
CA ALA A 88 0.05 39.14 -8.24
C ALA A 88 0.81 37.85 -8.55
N GLY A 89 0.11 36.84 -9.08
CA GLY A 89 0.69 35.60 -9.52
C GLY A 89 1.75 35.77 -10.62
N ALA A 90 1.42 36.52 -11.67
CA ALA A 90 2.34 36.83 -12.75
C ALA A 90 3.59 37.57 -12.25
N GLY A 91 3.41 38.50 -11.31
CA GLY A 91 4.52 39.21 -10.68
C GLY A 91 5.45 38.27 -9.91
N PHE A 92 4.93 37.31 -9.13
CA PHE A 92 5.75 36.30 -8.46
C PHE A 92 6.53 35.43 -9.43
N VAL A 93 5.87 34.93 -10.49
CA VAL A 93 6.52 34.14 -11.54
C VAL A 93 7.64 34.93 -12.22
N MET A 94 7.41 36.21 -12.49
CA MET A 94 8.41 37.09 -13.09
C MET A 94 9.62 37.30 -12.18
N LEU A 95 9.43 37.50 -10.87
CA LEU A 95 10.54 37.58 -9.91
C LEU A 95 11.36 36.29 -9.87
N TYR A 96 10.68 35.14 -9.90
CA TYR A 96 11.32 33.82 -9.98
C TYR A 96 12.24 33.68 -11.19
N PHE A 97 11.71 33.97 -12.38
CA PHE A 97 12.50 33.91 -13.62
C PHE A 97 13.60 34.97 -13.66
N ALA A 98 13.38 36.15 -13.09
CA ALA A 98 14.38 37.21 -13.03
C ALA A 98 15.61 36.78 -12.20
N PHE A 99 15.41 36.19 -11.01
CA PHE A 99 16.52 35.70 -10.19
C PHE A 99 17.22 34.49 -10.80
N TYR A 100 16.46 33.56 -11.40
CA TYR A 100 17.01 32.46 -12.16
C TYR A 100 17.89 32.95 -13.31
N ALA A 101 17.38 33.87 -14.13
CA ALA A 101 18.13 34.44 -15.25
C ALA A 101 19.38 35.18 -14.77
N ALA A 102 19.26 35.96 -13.69
CA ALA A 102 20.38 36.70 -13.12
C ALA A 102 21.55 35.78 -12.73
N SER A 103 21.28 34.59 -12.18
CA SER A 103 22.33 33.69 -11.71
C SER A 103 22.75 32.65 -12.75
N VAL A 104 21.79 31.92 -13.33
CA VAL A 104 22.05 30.76 -14.20
C VAL A 104 22.31 31.17 -15.65
N LEU A 105 21.56 32.15 -16.18
CA LEU A 105 21.70 32.56 -17.58
C LEU A 105 22.76 33.65 -17.77
N TYR A 106 22.89 34.57 -16.81
CA TYR A 106 23.71 35.77 -16.96
C TYR A 106 24.88 35.87 -15.96
N HIS A 107 24.97 34.97 -14.98
CA HIS A 107 26.06 34.92 -13.97
C HIS A 107 26.32 36.24 -13.23
N LEU A 108 25.30 37.07 -13.07
CA LEU A 108 25.36 38.38 -12.41
C LEU A 108 25.41 38.27 -10.88
N MET A 109 24.97 37.14 -10.33
CA MET A 109 24.96 36.88 -8.89
C MET A 109 25.23 35.40 -8.59
N PRO A 110 25.83 35.09 -7.42
CA PRO A 110 26.09 33.71 -7.04
C PRO A 110 24.79 32.92 -6.82
N LEU A 111 24.86 31.61 -7.07
CA LEU A 111 23.72 30.68 -6.99
C LEU A 111 23.00 30.73 -5.64
N SER A 112 23.76 30.84 -4.54
CA SER A 112 23.24 30.94 -3.17
C SER A 112 22.42 32.20 -2.93
N ALA A 113 22.81 33.34 -3.51
CA ALA A 113 22.07 34.59 -3.38
C ALA A 113 20.74 34.54 -4.13
N ALA A 114 20.74 34.05 -5.38
CA ALA A 114 19.51 33.87 -6.15
C ALA A 114 18.55 32.88 -5.46
N PHE A 115 19.07 31.77 -4.95
CA PHE A 115 18.27 30.80 -4.20
C PHE A 115 17.62 31.41 -2.95
N GLY A 116 18.39 32.18 -2.16
CA GLY A 116 17.88 32.89 -0.99
C GLY A 116 16.79 33.91 -1.35
N LEU A 117 16.97 34.66 -2.44
CA LEU A 117 15.97 35.61 -2.94
C LEU A 117 14.69 34.90 -3.41
N MET A 118 14.80 33.78 -4.11
CA MET A 118 13.64 32.97 -4.52
C MET A 118 12.90 32.38 -3.30
N ALA A 119 13.63 32.02 -2.24
CA ALA A 119 13.02 31.63 -0.96
C ALA A 119 12.25 32.80 -0.33
N CYS A 120 12.80 34.02 -0.34
CA CYS A 120 12.09 35.23 0.10
C CYS A 120 10.83 35.50 -0.73
N VAL A 121 10.89 35.33 -2.05
CA VAL A 121 9.71 35.45 -2.95
C VAL A 121 8.62 34.45 -2.55
N THR A 122 9.00 33.21 -2.22
CA THR A 122 8.07 32.16 -1.74
C THR A 122 7.43 32.54 -0.42
N ALA A 123 8.23 33.01 0.54
CA ALA A 123 7.75 33.46 1.83
C ALA A 123 6.77 34.63 1.66
N ALA A 124 7.11 35.62 0.82
CA ALA A 124 6.23 36.74 0.51
C ALA A 124 4.91 36.29 -0.14
N ALA A 125 4.94 35.33 -1.07
CA ALA A 125 3.75 34.74 -1.66
C ALA A 125 2.88 34.03 -0.61
N GLY A 126 3.49 33.22 0.27
CA GLY A 126 2.80 32.55 1.37
C GLY A 126 2.15 33.55 2.35
N THR A 127 2.89 34.59 2.76
CA THR A 127 2.39 35.64 3.64
C THR A 127 1.22 36.39 3.00
N LEU A 128 1.36 36.81 1.73
CA LEU A 128 0.30 37.49 1.00
C LEU A 128 -0.92 36.57 0.80
N ALA A 129 -0.74 35.29 0.52
CA ALA A 129 -1.85 34.35 0.42
C ALA A 129 -2.65 34.24 1.73
N VAL A 130 -1.97 34.21 2.87
CA VAL A 130 -2.60 34.19 4.20
C VAL A 130 -3.31 35.50 4.50
N LEU A 131 -2.67 36.65 4.22
CA LEU A 131 -3.25 37.98 4.46
C LEU A 131 -4.49 38.22 3.59
N TYR A 132 -4.39 37.93 2.29
CA TYR A 132 -5.40 38.24 1.29
C TYR A 132 -6.40 37.12 1.03
N ARG A 133 -6.32 36.02 1.78
CA ARG A 133 -7.28 34.92 1.68
C ARG A 133 -7.32 34.22 0.31
N SER A 134 -6.23 34.28 -0.45
CA SER A 134 -6.19 33.74 -1.81
C SER A 134 -5.48 32.39 -1.87
N LEU A 135 -6.22 31.33 -2.23
CA LEU A 135 -5.67 30.01 -2.48
C LEU A 135 -4.75 30.01 -3.72
N SER A 136 -5.11 30.76 -4.76
CA SER A 136 -4.34 30.86 -6.01
C SER A 136 -2.92 31.36 -5.78
N ILE A 137 -2.75 32.40 -4.95
CA ILE A 137 -1.43 32.93 -4.59
C ILE A 137 -0.64 31.89 -3.78
N ALA A 138 -1.29 31.16 -2.87
CA ALA A 138 -0.63 30.09 -2.13
C ALA A 138 -0.15 28.97 -3.06
N LEU A 139 -1.00 28.53 -4.01
CA LEU A 139 -0.65 27.50 -4.99
C LEU A 139 0.57 27.90 -5.82
N LEU A 140 0.61 29.14 -6.30
CA LEU A 140 1.76 29.67 -7.04
C LEU A 140 3.02 29.73 -6.18
N GLY A 141 2.89 30.12 -4.91
CA GLY A 141 3.99 30.09 -3.95
C GLY A 141 4.53 28.67 -3.73
N VAL A 142 3.65 27.67 -3.57
CA VAL A 142 4.04 26.26 -3.44
C VAL A 142 4.73 25.77 -4.70
N VAL A 143 4.12 25.96 -5.87
CA VAL A 143 4.71 25.54 -7.15
C VAL A 143 6.06 26.19 -7.39
N GLY A 144 6.17 27.52 -7.20
CA GLY A 144 7.43 28.24 -7.31
C GLY A 144 8.49 27.72 -6.34
N GLY A 145 8.14 27.57 -5.07
CA GLY A 145 9.05 27.09 -4.03
C GLY A 145 9.66 25.75 -4.39
N TYR A 146 8.82 24.75 -4.68
CA TYR A 146 9.28 23.42 -5.07
C TYR A 146 9.93 23.37 -6.47
N ALA A 147 9.68 24.35 -7.34
CA ALA A 147 10.39 24.47 -8.62
C ALA A 147 11.81 25.03 -8.47
N THR A 148 12.13 25.78 -7.41
CA THR A 148 13.45 26.41 -7.22
C THR A 148 14.62 25.43 -7.38
N PRO A 149 14.62 24.24 -6.74
CA PRO A 149 15.73 23.30 -6.88
C PRO A 149 15.84 22.72 -8.30
N LEU A 150 14.71 22.56 -9.01
CA LEU A 150 14.69 22.09 -10.40
C LEU A 150 15.32 23.12 -11.34
N MET A 151 15.01 24.40 -11.14
CA MET A 151 15.55 25.49 -11.95
C MET A 151 17.06 25.68 -11.69
N MET A 152 17.46 25.62 -10.43
CA MET A 152 18.84 25.95 -10.01
C MET A 152 19.82 24.77 -10.12
N GLY A 153 19.40 23.63 -10.70
CA GLY A 153 20.27 22.46 -10.92
C GLY A 153 20.42 21.49 -9.75
N GLY A 154 19.68 21.70 -8.66
CA GLY A 154 19.57 20.81 -7.49
C GLY A 154 20.89 20.34 -6.85
N SER A 155 20.82 19.26 -6.08
CA SER A 155 21.74 18.75 -5.01
C SER A 155 23.26 18.73 -5.25
N SER A 156 23.74 19.09 -6.44
CA SER A 156 25.11 18.89 -6.92
C SER A 156 26.24 19.48 -6.05
N ALA A 157 25.99 20.54 -5.25
CA ALA A 157 27.01 21.13 -4.38
C ALA A 157 26.83 20.79 -2.88
N ASN A 158 25.60 20.61 -2.40
CA ASN A 158 25.32 20.34 -0.98
C ASN A 158 23.92 19.70 -0.77
N PRO A 159 23.83 18.36 -0.63
CA PRO A 159 22.56 17.67 -0.42
C PRO A 159 21.83 18.07 0.86
N LEU A 160 22.55 18.36 1.95
CA LEU A 160 21.97 18.77 3.24
C LEU A 160 21.20 20.08 3.12
N PHE A 161 21.73 21.04 2.36
CA PHE A 161 21.04 22.31 2.09
C PHE A 161 19.72 22.08 1.34
N PHE A 162 19.74 21.22 0.32
CA PHE A 162 18.54 20.84 -0.43
C PHE A 162 17.48 20.19 0.48
N TYR A 163 17.88 19.24 1.34
CA TYR A 163 16.95 18.60 2.28
C TYR A 163 16.33 19.60 3.25
N ALA A 164 17.16 20.46 3.85
CA ALA A 164 16.72 21.49 4.78
C ALA A 164 15.73 22.46 4.12
N TYR A 165 16.01 22.86 2.87
CA TYR A 165 15.12 23.73 2.10
C TYR A 165 13.75 23.10 1.86
N VAL A 166 13.72 21.86 1.35
CA VAL A 166 12.46 21.17 1.03
C VAL A 166 11.62 20.93 2.28
N LEU A 167 12.24 20.52 3.39
CA LEU A 167 11.55 20.38 4.68
C LEU A 167 11.02 21.72 5.20
N THR A 168 11.79 22.80 5.05
CA THR A 168 11.36 24.15 5.44
C THR A 168 10.15 24.61 4.62
N LEU A 169 10.14 24.36 3.30
CA LEU A 169 8.96 24.60 2.47
C LEU A 169 7.75 23.79 2.93
N GLY A 170 7.95 22.51 3.24
CA GLY A 170 6.91 21.66 3.80
C GLY A 170 6.32 22.24 5.09
N VAL A 171 7.15 22.68 6.04
CA VAL A 171 6.71 23.34 7.29
C VAL A 171 5.94 24.63 6.97
N GLY A 172 6.40 25.44 6.01
CA GLY A 172 5.70 26.64 5.56
C GLY A 172 4.31 26.33 4.99
N VAL A 173 4.20 25.30 4.15
CA VAL A 173 2.93 24.80 3.61
C VAL A 173 1.99 24.36 4.72
N LEU A 174 2.50 23.62 5.71
CA LEU A 174 1.72 23.22 6.88
C LEU A 174 1.27 24.43 7.69
N GLY A 175 2.12 25.45 7.86
CA GLY A 175 1.76 26.69 8.54
C GLY A 175 0.61 27.43 7.84
N ILE A 176 0.66 27.55 6.51
CA ILE A 176 -0.41 28.16 5.72
C ILE A 176 -1.69 27.33 5.83
N SER A 177 -1.58 26.01 5.66
CA SER A 177 -2.72 25.08 5.75
C SER A 177 -3.32 25.04 7.15
N TRP A 178 -2.49 25.17 8.19
CA TRP A 178 -2.93 25.37 9.56
C TRP A 178 -3.81 26.62 9.62
N VAL A 179 -3.28 27.80 9.29
CA VAL A 179 -4.01 29.07 9.45
C VAL A 179 -5.29 29.11 8.60
N ARG A 180 -5.26 28.61 7.36
CA ARG A 180 -6.31 28.83 6.35
C ARG A 180 -7.16 27.61 5.99
N ARG A 181 -6.80 26.42 6.46
CA ARG A 181 -7.50 25.14 6.20
C ARG A 181 -7.62 24.79 4.71
N TRP A 182 -6.50 24.85 4.00
CA TRP A 182 -6.41 24.45 2.59
C TRP A 182 -5.68 23.10 2.47
N PRO A 183 -6.38 21.95 2.56
CA PRO A 183 -5.75 20.63 2.60
C PRO A 183 -5.08 20.26 1.27
N ILE A 184 -5.54 20.83 0.15
CA ILE A 184 -4.93 20.65 -1.17
C ILE A 184 -3.45 21.07 -1.20
N LEU A 185 -3.08 22.08 -0.41
CA LEU A 185 -1.69 22.53 -0.32
C LEU A 185 -0.78 21.47 0.30
N ASN A 186 -1.27 20.74 1.30
CA ASN A 186 -0.50 19.65 1.92
C ASN A 186 -0.31 18.50 0.95
N GLY A 187 -1.35 18.13 0.20
CA GLY A 187 -1.26 17.10 -0.84
C GLY A 187 -0.26 17.47 -1.94
N LEU A 188 -0.32 18.71 -2.44
CA LEU A 188 0.62 19.20 -3.46
C LEU A 188 2.05 19.29 -2.94
N GLY A 189 2.25 19.83 -1.74
CA GLY A 189 3.57 19.88 -1.11
C GLY A 189 4.16 18.49 -0.90
N MET A 190 3.35 17.52 -0.47
CA MET A 190 3.77 16.13 -0.29
C MET A 190 4.24 15.51 -1.61
N LEU A 191 3.43 15.63 -2.67
CA LEU A 191 3.78 15.11 -3.99
C LEU A 191 5.03 15.78 -4.54
N ALA A 192 5.17 17.09 -4.36
CA ALA A 192 6.35 17.83 -4.79
C ALA A 192 7.61 17.41 -4.00
N ALA A 193 7.52 17.26 -2.67
CA ALA A 193 8.64 16.83 -1.83
C ALA A 193 9.13 15.42 -2.21
N TYR A 194 8.21 14.46 -2.39
CA TYR A 194 8.58 13.11 -2.84
C TYR A 194 9.08 13.11 -4.29
N GLY A 195 8.48 13.90 -5.19
CA GLY A 195 8.94 14.02 -6.58
C GLY A 195 10.36 14.57 -6.67
N LEU A 196 10.68 15.61 -5.88
CA LEU A 196 12.04 16.13 -5.78
C LEU A 196 13.00 15.10 -5.16
N SER A 197 12.59 14.38 -4.12
CA SER A 197 13.40 13.29 -3.56
C SER A 197 13.69 12.22 -4.61
N PHE A 198 12.69 11.81 -5.39
CA PHE A 198 12.88 10.85 -6.47
C PHE A 198 13.92 11.30 -7.50
N LEU A 199 13.84 12.57 -7.93
CA LEU A 199 14.74 13.12 -8.94
C LEU A 199 16.18 13.28 -8.46
N PHE A 200 16.38 13.72 -7.21
CA PHE A 200 17.72 14.09 -6.71
C PHE A 200 18.37 13.02 -5.83
N CYS A 201 17.60 12.17 -5.14
CA CYS A 201 18.15 11.10 -4.30
C CYS A 201 18.39 9.80 -5.07
N SER A 202 17.73 9.57 -6.22
CA SER A 202 17.94 8.36 -7.04
C SER A 202 19.37 8.20 -7.58
N GLN A 203 20.14 9.30 -7.60
CA GLN A 203 21.50 9.33 -8.15
C GLN A 203 22.57 8.96 -7.10
N HIS A 204 22.20 8.85 -5.83
CA HIS A 204 23.12 8.54 -4.75
C HIS A 204 23.24 7.04 -4.54
N THR A 205 24.47 6.51 -4.61
CA THR A 205 24.74 5.05 -4.53
C THR A 205 25.64 4.66 -3.37
N THR A 206 26.21 5.63 -2.65
CA THR A 206 27.07 5.37 -1.48
C THR A 206 26.26 5.26 -0.19
N ALA A 207 26.75 4.46 0.78
CA ALA A 207 26.04 4.21 2.04
C ALA A 207 25.75 5.48 2.85
N ASP A 208 26.69 6.43 2.89
CA ASP A 208 26.55 7.70 3.63
C ASP A 208 25.49 8.62 3.01
N GLN A 209 25.47 8.70 1.67
CA GLN A 209 24.44 9.48 0.97
C GLN A 209 23.06 8.84 1.14
N LEU A 210 22.99 7.51 1.13
CA LEU A 210 21.74 6.77 1.32
C LEU A 210 21.11 7.01 2.70
N PHE A 211 21.93 7.06 3.74
CA PHE A 211 21.46 7.38 5.09
C PHE A 211 20.82 8.77 5.14
N ASN A 212 21.46 9.76 4.51
CA ASN A 212 20.93 11.12 4.44
C ASN A 212 19.63 11.20 3.62
N ASP A 213 19.53 10.47 2.51
CA ASP A 213 18.31 10.38 1.71
C ASP A 213 17.17 9.72 2.49
N LEU A 214 17.47 8.66 3.25
CA LEU A 214 16.48 8.00 4.11
C LEU A 214 16.03 8.93 5.24
N LEU A 215 16.96 9.64 5.88
CA LEU A 215 16.64 10.59 6.94
C LEU A 215 15.75 11.73 6.41
N PHE A 216 16.09 12.28 5.24
CA PHE A 216 15.30 13.29 4.57
C PHE A 216 13.89 12.79 4.21
N THR A 217 13.78 11.63 3.56
CA THR A 217 12.47 11.05 3.16
C THR A 217 11.63 10.66 4.38
N SER A 218 12.26 10.19 5.46
CA SER A 218 11.61 9.97 6.75
C SER A 218 11.10 11.28 7.35
N GLY A 219 11.87 12.36 7.23
CA GLY A 219 11.46 13.71 7.64
C GLY A 219 10.23 14.19 6.86
N VAL A 220 10.21 13.99 5.55
CA VAL A 220 9.05 14.29 4.68
C VAL A 220 7.83 13.47 5.12
N HIS A 221 8.02 12.16 5.32
CA HIS A 221 6.94 11.26 5.77
C HIS A 221 6.34 11.72 7.10
N LEU A 222 7.19 11.97 8.11
CA LEU A 222 6.78 12.42 9.43
C LEU A 222 6.08 13.78 9.37
N LEU A 223 6.60 14.73 8.59
CA LEU A 223 6.00 16.06 8.42
C LEU A 223 4.56 15.95 7.92
N TYR A 224 4.31 15.18 6.86
CA TYR A 224 2.98 15.02 6.30
C TYR A 224 2.08 14.11 7.14
N LEU A 225 2.63 13.10 7.83
CA LEU A 225 1.90 12.31 8.81
C LEU A 225 1.39 13.18 9.97
N LEU A 226 2.28 13.98 10.57
CA LEU A 226 1.98 14.88 11.67
C LEU A 226 1.02 15.99 11.24
N SER A 227 1.10 16.46 9.99
CA SER A 227 0.21 17.50 9.48
C SER A 227 -1.27 17.17 9.63
N VAL A 228 -1.64 15.92 9.37
CA VAL A 228 -3.03 15.47 9.46
C VAL A 228 -3.46 15.37 10.93
N ILE A 229 -2.61 14.82 11.79
CA ILE A 229 -2.87 14.72 13.24
C ILE A 229 -3.09 16.11 13.84
N VAL A 230 -2.21 17.03 13.49
CA VAL A 230 -2.21 18.41 13.93
C VAL A 230 -3.47 19.15 13.49
N LEU A 231 -3.86 19.03 12.22
CA LEU A 231 -5.07 19.67 11.70
C LEU A 231 -6.34 19.08 12.31
N HIS A 232 -6.34 17.77 12.56
CA HIS A 232 -7.44 17.05 13.22
C HIS A 232 -7.65 17.55 14.65
N LEU A 233 -6.56 17.69 15.43
CA LEU A 233 -6.58 18.23 16.79
C LEU A 233 -7.15 19.65 16.86
N ARG A 234 -6.75 20.52 15.93
CA ARG A 234 -7.17 21.92 15.94
C ARG A 234 -8.65 22.09 15.59
N ALA A 235 -9.13 21.33 14.60
CA ALA A 235 -10.39 21.64 13.96
C ALA A 235 -11.53 20.69 14.37
N GLN A 236 -11.27 19.64 15.19
CA GLN A 236 -12.24 18.60 15.54
C GLN A 236 -12.95 18.02 14.30
N LEU A 237 -12.25 18.04 13.15
CA LEU A 237 -12.80 17.62 11.88
C LEU A 237 -12.79 16.10 11.82
N LYS A 238 -13.92 15.48 11.53
CA LYS A 238 -13.94 14.08 11.12
C LYS A 238 -13.04 13.93 9.89
N THR A 239 -12.12 12.96 9.91
CA THR A 239 -11.25 12.67 8.76
C THR A 239 -12.11 12.36 7.53
N GLY A 240 -12.05 13.25 6.53
CA GLY A 240 -12.75 13.10 5.26
C GLY A 240 -11.95 12.23 4.28
N ALA A 241 -12.59 11.80 3.20
CA ALA A 241 -12.00 10.91 2.20
C ALA A 241 -10.66 11.45 1.64
N PHE A 242 -10.50 12.77 1.58
CA PHE A 242 -9.26 13.41 1.14
C PHE A 242 -8.09 13.14 2.11
N GLU A 243 -8.29 13.32 3.41
CA GLU A 243 -7.28 13.07 4.43
C GLU A 243 -6.90 11.58 4.49
N TRP A 244 -7.89 10.68 4.36
CA TRP A 244 -7.65 9.23 4.24
C TRP A 244 -6.75 8.90 3.06
N THR A 245 -7.05 9.49 1.91
CA THR A 245 -6.30 9.28 0.68
C THR A 245 -4.88 9.84 0.82
N ALA A 246 -4.73 11.04 1.38
CA ALA A 246 -3.43 11.67 1.59
C ALA A 246 -2.54 10.87 2.55
N LEU A 247 -3.07 10.39 3.69
CA LEU A 247 -2.32 9.54 4.62
C LEU A 247 -1.91 8.20 3.99
N SER A 248 -2.81 7.59 3.23
CA SER A 248 -2.54 6.31 2.55
C SER A 248 -1.48 6.47 1.47
N LEU A 249 -1.56 7.54 0.67
CA LEU A 249 -0.54 7.88 -0.32
C LEU A 249 0.80 8.20 0.34
N ASN A 250 0.82 8.98 1.43
CA ASN A 250 2.05 9.27 2.16
C ASN A 250 2.76 7.99 2.63
N ALA A 251 2.00 7.06 3.22
CA ALA A 251 2.52 5.78 3.69
C ALA A 251 3.04 4.91 2.53
N ALA A 252 2.25 4.80 1.44
CA ALA A 252 2.59 3.98 0.29
C ALA A 252 3.81 4.52 -0.48
N ILE A 253 3.85 5.83 -0.73
CA ILE A 253 4.97 6.48 -1.44
C ILE A 253 6.24 6.38 -0.59
N TYR A 254 6.17 6.71 0.71
CA TYR A 254 7.32 6.62 1.60
C TYR A 254 7.91 5.20 1.61
N TRP A 255 7.08 4.18 1.83
CA TRP A 255 7.56 2.80 1.86
C TRP A 255 8.15 2.37 0.52
N THR A 256 7.48 2.66 -0.59
CA THR A 256 7.96 2.29 -1.92
C THR A 256 9.30 2.96 -2.20
N TRP A 257 9.42 4.23 -1.85
CA TRP A 257 10.63 5.00 -2.09
C TRP A 257 11.78 4.57 -1.19
N ALA A 258 11.52 4.40 0.11
CA ALA A 258 12.52 3.88 1.05
C ALA A 258 12.98 2.47 0.65
N PHE A 259 12.09 1.61 0.14
CA PHE A 259 12.44 0.30 -0.41
C PHE A 259 13.37 0.41 -1.63
N LEU A 260 13.05 1.30 -2.58
CA LEU A 260 13.87 1.52 -3.79
C LEU A 260 15.24 2.09 -3.47
N LEU A 261 15.37 2.94 -2.44
CA LEU A 261 16.65 3.44 -1.96
C LEU A 261 17.45 2.35 -1.22
N PHE A 262 16.83 1.57 -0.34
CA PHE A 262 17.55 0.59 0.48
C PHE A 262 18.01 -0.66 -0.28
N LYS A 263 17.19 -1.13 -1.23
CA LYS A 263 17.40 -2.43 -1.90
C LYS A 263 18.75 -2.54 -2.64
N PRO A 264 19.24 -1.53 -3.39
CA PRO A 264 20.51 -1.63 -4.12
C PRO A 264 21.74 -1.79 -3.21
N VAL A 265 21.70 -1.24 -2.00
CA VAL A 265 22.86 -1.18 -1.08
C VAL A 265 22.82 -2.30 -0.03
N TYR A 266 21.68 -2.47 0.64
CA TYR A 266 21.52 -3.43 1.75
C TYR A 266 20.76 -4.69 1.36
N GLY A 267 20.50 -4.87 0.05
CA GLY A 267 19.78 -6.01 -0.48
C GLY A 267 18.31 -6.05 -0.06
N ARG A 268 17.68 -7.20 -0.31
CA ARG A 268 16.25 -7.41 0.02
C ARG A 268 15.99 -7.39 1.52
N GLU A 269 16.89 -7.96 2.31
CA GLU A 269 16.72 -8.11 3.76
C GLU A 269 16.73 -6.75 4.47
N GLY A 270 17.63 -5.84 4.07
CA GLY A 270 17.67 -4.48 4.59
C GLY A 270 16.38 -3.70 4.32
N ALA A 271 15.74 -3.91 3.17
CA ALA A 271 14.47 -3.26 2.85
C ALA A 271 13.32 -3.76 3.74
N GLY A 272 13.41 -4.98 4.26
CA GLY A 272 12.50 -5.51 5.28
C GLY A 272 12.64 -4.81 6.63
N LEU A 273 13.86 -4.45 7.04
CA LEU A 273 14.11 -3.66 8.26
C LEU A 273 13.45 -2.28 8.20
N VAL A 274 13.42 -1.66 7.02
CA VAL A 274 12.71 -0.39 6.81
C VAL A 274 11.23 -0.59 7.08
N ALA A 275 10.59 -1.59 6.48
CA ALA A 275 9.17 -1.90 6.71
C ALA A 275 8.87 -2.17 8.20
N LEU A 276 9.75 -2.90 8.89
CA LEU A 276 9.64 -3.12 10.33
C LEU A 276 9.72 -1.82 11.14
N THR A 277 10.64 -0.94 10.77
CA THR A 277 10.81 0.38 11.41
C THR A 277 9.59 1.25 11.20
N VAL A 278 9.03 1.28 9.98
CA VAL A 278 7.77 1.99 9.69
C VAL A 278 6.62 1.43 10.52
N ALA A 279 6.50 0.10 10.62
CA ALA A 279 5.48 -0.53 11.47
C ALA A 279 5.63 -0.11 12.94
N ALA A 280 6.85 -0.10 13.47
CA ALA A 280 7.13 0.34 14.84
C ALA A 280 6.73 1.81 15.08
N VAL A 281 7.00 2.70 14.13
CA VAL A 281 6.57 4.11 14.20
C VAL A 281 5.05 4.21 14.27
N TYR A 282 4.31 3.50 13.42
CA TYR A 282 2.83 3.51 13.48
C TYR A 282 2.29 2.91 14.78
N VAL A 283 2.89 1.85 15.31
CA VAL A 283 2.51 1.28 16.61
C VAL A 283 2.74 2.29 17.75
N ALA A 284 3.91 2.94 17.78
CA ALA A 284 4.21 3.97 18.77
C ALA A 284 3.22 5.14 18.68
N LEU A 285 2.89 5.56 17.45
CA LEU A 285 1.93 6.63 17.21
C LEU A 285 0.52 6.25 17.71
N VAL A 286 0.05 5.04 17.42
CA VAL A 286 -1.23 4.51 17.95
C VAL A 286 -1.21 4.52 19.49
N TYR A 287 -0.14 4.03 20.10
CA TYR A 287 0.00 4.01 21.56
C TYR A 287 -0.07 5.41 22.19
N VAL A 288 0.69 6.37 21.65
CA VAL A 288 0.69 7.76 22.13
C VAL A 288 -0.69 8.41 21.96
N CYS A 289 -1.34 8.19 20.81
CA CYS A 289 -2.65 8.78 20.52
C CYS A 289 -3.76 8.21 21.41
N ILE A 290 -3.71 6.91 21.74
CA ILE A 290 -4.61 6.29 22.72
C ILE A 290 -4.39 6.88 24.12
N ARG A 291 -3.13 6.98 24.57
CA ARG A 291 -2.79 7.48 25.92
C ARG A 291 -3.17 8.94 26.13
N ARG A 292 -3.10 9.75 25.07
CA ARG A 292 -3.40 11.18 25.13
C ARG A 292 -4.82 11.54 24.64
N ALA A 293 -5.63 10.57 24.23
CA ALA A 293 -6.98 10.78 23.68
C ALA A 293 -7.04 11.83 22.55
N VAL A 294 -6.04 11.79 21.67
CA VAL A 294 -5.77 12.83 20.65
C VAL A 294 -6.59 12.64 19.38
N LEU A 295 -6.81 11.39 18.98
CA LEU A 295 -7.43 11.04 17.70
C LEU A 295 -8.74 10.29 17.89
N ASP A 296 -9.63 10.44 16.91
CA ASP A 296 -10.86 9.67 16.86
C ASP A 296 -10.57 8.18 16.60
N ARG A 297 -11.60 7.35 16.83
CA ARG A 297 -11.48 5.89 16.63
C ARG A 297 -11.11 5.54 15.19
N ALA A 298 -11.56 6.32 14.20
CA ALA A 298 -11.33 6.02 12.80
C ALA A 298 -9.85 6.22 12.43
N ALA A 299 -9.24 7.35 12.78
CA ALA A 299 -7.83 7.61 12.53
C ALA A 299 -6.91 6.60 13.27
N LEU A 300 -7.28 6.22 14.51
CA LEU A 300 -6.57 5.15 15.23
C LEU A 300 -6.65 3.80 14.50
N MET A 301 -7.81 3.45 13.92
CA MET A 301 -7.95 2.24 13.11
C MET A 301 -7.08 2.27 11.86
N LEU A 302 -6.95 3.43 11.21
CA LEU A 302 -6.10 3.59 10.02
C LEU A 302 -4.63 3.33 10.35
N PHE A 303 -4.13 3.95 11.42
CA PHE A 303 -2.74 3.80 11.82
C PHE A 303 -2.44 2.38 12.30
N ALA A 304 -3.38 1.74 12.99
CA ALA A 304 -3.28 0.32 13.31
C ALA A 304 -3.28 -0.55 12.04
N ALA A 305 -4.06 -0.21 11.01
CA ALA A 305 -4.06 -0.91 9.74
C ALA A 305 -2.74 -0.73 8.98
N PHE A 306 -2.16 0.48 8.95
CA PHE A 306 -0.83 0.71 8.36
C PHE A 306 0.27 -0.05 9.10
N ALA A 307 0.29 0.01 10.44
CA ALA A 307 1.21 -0.79 11.25
C ALA A 307 1.12 -2.28 10.89
N ALA A 308 -0.09 -2.81 10.78
CA ALA A 308 -0.34 -4.20 10.41
C ALA A 308 0.14 -4.54 8.99
N VAL A 309 -0.11 -3.67 8.01
CA VAL A 309 0.35 -3.87 6.63
C VAL A 309 1.87 -3.87 6.56
N PHE A 310 2.54 -2.89 7.16
CA PHE A 310 4.01 -2.82 7.13
C PHE A 310 4.67 -3.97 7.90
N LEU A 311 4.06 -4.38 9.01
CA LEU A 311 4.48 -5.57 9.73
C LEU A 311 4.35 -6.82 8.84
N ALA A 312 3.30 -6.90 7.99
CA ALA A 312 3.08 -8.03 7.07
C ALA A 312 4.06 -8.05 5.91
N MET A 313 4.46 -6.86 5.45
CA MET A 313 5.43 -6.72 4.39
C MET A 313 6.85 -7.06 4.85
N SER A 314 7.20 -6.80 6.11
CA SER A 314 8.56 -7.03 6.63
C SER A 314 9.07 -8.48 6.39
N PRO A 315 8.34 -9.55 6.76
CA PRO A 315 8.75 -10.92 6.48
C PRO A 315 8.99 -11.26 5.00
N VAL A 316 8.28 -10.61 4.06
CA VAL A 316 8.43 -10.84 2.61
C VAL A 316 9.87 -10.58 2.16
N PHE A 317 10.49 -9.59 2.79
CA PHE A 317 11.78 -9.08 2.40
C PHE A 317 12.91 -9.61 3.28
N MET A 318 12.66 -9.82 4.57
CA MET A 318 13.66 -10.33 5.51
C MET A 318 13.82 -11.84 5.48
N LEU A 319 12.76 -12.58 5.20
CA LEU A 319 12.79 -14.04 5.28
C LEU A 319 13.02 -14.67 3.92
N THR A 320 13.67 -15.84 3.93
CA THR A 320 13.70 -16.71 2.76
C THR A 320 12.29 -17.15 2.40
N ALA A 321 12.03 -17.36 1.11
CA ALA A 321 10.67 -17.51 0.59
C ALA A 321 9.87 -18.67 1.21
N GLN A 322 10.57 -19.65 1.81
CA GLN A 322 10.02 -20.79 2.55
C GLN A 322 9.36 -20.41 3.90
N TRP A 323 9.84 -19.36 4.58
CA TRP A 323 9.30 -18.92 5.88
C TRP A 323 8.17 -17.88 5.76
N LEU A 324 7.86 -17.44 4.54
CA LEU A 324 6.97 -16.31 4.33
C LEU A 324 5.53 -16.62 4.76
N THR A 325 4.99 -17.75 4.32
CA THR A 325 3.62 -18.17 4.68
C THR A 325 3.51 -18.44 6.17
N PHE A 326 4.56 -19.01 6.79
CA PHE A 326 4.65 -19.18 8.23
C PHE A 326 4.52 -17.86 8.98
N ALA A 327 5.29 -16.84 8.59
CA ALA A 327 5.25 -15.53 9.21
C ALA A 327 3.89 -14.84 9.04
N TRP A 328 3.31 -14.88 7.84
CA TRP A 328 1.99 -14.31 7.57
C TRP A 328 0.87 -14.99 8.37
N CYS A 329 0.94 -16.30 8.57
CA CYS A 329 -0.03 -17.04 9.39
C CYS A 329 0.02 -16.59 10.86
N LEU A 330 1.22 -16.54 11.46
CA LEU A 330 1.39 -16.09 12.84
C LEU A 330 0.96 -14.64 13.02
N GLN A 331 1.30 -13.79 12.06
CA GLN A 331 0.90 -12.40 12.11
C GLN A 331 -0.61 -12.22 11.95
N ALA A 332 -1.23 -12.90 10.99
CA ALA A 332 -2.68 -12.83 10.80
C ALA A 332 -3.42 -13.28 12.07
N LEU A 333 -2.91 -14.33 12.75
CA LEU A 333 -3.44 -14.76 14.04
C LEU A 333 -3.29 -13.69 15.13
N ALA A 334 -2.10 -13.09 15.25
CA ALA A 334 -1.84 -12.03 16.21
C ALA A 334 -2.74 -10.80 15.96
N MET A 335 -2.85 -10.38 14.70
CA MET A 335 -3.73 -9.27 14.30
C MET A 335 -5.19 -9.57 14.63
N LEU A 336 -5.66 -10.79 14.36
CA LEU A 336 -7.03 -11.19 14.67
C LEU A 336 -7.30 -11.20 16.17
N TRP A 337 -6.34 -11.68 16.98
CA TRP A 337 -6.43 -11.66 18.43
C TRP A 337 -6.48 -10.23 18.99
N ILE A 338 -5.62 -9.34 18.49
CA ILE A 338 -5.65 -7.91 18.85
C ILE A 338 -6.97 -7.28 18.42
N ALA A 339 -7.45 -7.57 17.20
CA ALA A 339 -8.69 -7.01 16.67
C ALA A 339 -9.90 -7.34 17.53
N GLN A 340 -9.97 -8.55 18.10
CA GLN A 340 -11.05 -8.93 19.00
C GLN A 340 -10.97 -8.22 20.35
N ARG A 341 -9.77 -8.15 20.95
CA ARG A 341 -9.57 -7.44 22.21
C ARG A 341 -9.83 -5.94 22.08
N ALA A 342 -9.47 -5.37 20.93
CA ALA A 342 -9.66 -3.96 20.64
C ALA A 342 -11.07 -3.64 20.10
N GLY A 343 -11.89 -4.65 19.78
CA GLY A 343 -13.21 -4.47 19.16
C GLY A 343 -13.16 -3.82 17.77
N GLN A 344 -12.08 -4.02 17.01
CA GLN A 344 -11.80 -3.28 15.77
C GLN A 344 -12.11 -4.10 14.51
N PRO A 345 -13.18 -3.78 13.75
CA PRO A 345 -13.60 -4.57 12.59
C PRO A 345 -12.65 -4.45 11.40
N LEU A 346 -11.97 -3.31 11.22
CA LEU A 346 -11.03 -3.12 10.12
C LEU A 346 -9.79 -4.02 10.29
N LEU A 347 -9.22 -4.07 11.50
CA LEU A 347 -8.07 -4.93 11.80
C LEU A 347 -8.43 -6.41 11.66
N ALA A 348 -9.66 -6.79 12.03
CA ALA A 348 -10.17 -8.15 11.80
C ALA A 348 -10.29 -8.49 10.31
N LYS A 349 -10.82 -7.58 9.47
CA LYS A 349 -10.88 -7.75 8.02
C LYS A 349 -9.49 -7.86 7.39
N ALA A 350 -8.53 -7.04 7.83
CA ALA A 350 -7.15 -7.10 7.38
C ALA A 350 -6.49 -8.44 7.75
N ALA A 351 -6.73 -8.93 8.97
CA ALA A 351 -6.23 -10.24 9.41
C ALA A 351 -6.82 -11.38 8.57
N ILE A 352 -8.12 -11.35 8.26
CA ILE A 352 -8.78 -12.34 7.39
C ILE A 352 -8.22 -12.29 5.97
N ALA A 353 -8.00 -11.09 5.41
CA ALA A 353 -7.39 -10.94 4.09
C ALA A 353 -5.97 -11.50 4.05
N LEU A 354 -5.16 -11.27 5.10
CA LEU A 354 -3.81 -11.83 5.21
C LEU A 354 -3.85 -13.36 5.33
N PHE A 355 -4.80 -13.93 6.09
CA PHE A 355 -5.02 -15.38 6.15
C PHE A 355 -5.40 -15.98 4.80
N ALA A 356 -6.27 -15.31 4.04
CA ALA A 356 -6.66 -15.76 2.71
C ALA A 356 -5.45 -15.74 1.75
N LEU A 357 -4.63 -14.69 1.81
CA LEU A 357 -3.41 -14.57 1.00
C LEU A 357 -2.38 -15.64 1.39
N ALA A 358 -2.16 -15.87 2.69
CA ALA A 358 -1.28 -16.92 3.19
C ALA A 358 -1.77 -18.31 2.77
N SER A 359 -3.09 -18.54 2.78
CA SER A 359 -3.69 -19.80 2.33
C SER A 359 -3.48 -20.03 0.84
N ALA A 360 -3.76 -19.01 0.01
CA ALA A 360 -3.56 -19.10 -1.44
C ALA A 360 -2.08 -19.32 -1.78
N ARG A 361 -1.17 -18.58 -1.15
CA ARG A 361 0.27 -18.76 -1.34
C ARG A 361 0.73 -20.17 -0.91
N GLY A 362 0.29 -20.63 0.26
CA GLY A 362 0.60 -21.96 0.76
C GLY A 362 0.19 -23.04 -0.24
N MET A 363 -1.03 -22.96 -0.78
CA MET A 363 -1.58 -23.96 -1.70
C MET A 363 -0.96 -23.93 -3.10
N PHE A 364 -0.71 -22.74 -3.67
CA PHE A 364 -0.30 -22.63 -5.08
C PHE A 364 1.20 -22.41 -5.30
N VAL A 365 1.93 -21.93 -4.27
CA VAL A 365 3.35 -21.55 -4.41
C VAL A 365 4.23 -22.42 -3.54
N ASP A 366 3.89 -22.55 -2.25
CA ASP A 366 4.79 -23.24 -1.32
C ASP A 366 4.70 -24.76 -1.47
N LEU A 367 3.51 -25.32 -1.71
CA LEU A 367 3.37 -26.75 -2.05
C LEU A 367 4.18 -27.12 -3.30
N ASP A 368 4.05 -26.36 -4.40
CA ASP A 368 4.87 -26.55 -5.60
C ASP A 368 6.37 -26.46 -5.28
N ARG A 369 6.77 -25.46 -4.50
CA ARG A 369 8.18 -25.27 -4.16
C ARG A 369 8.77 -26.38 -3.30
N PHE A 370 8.02 -26.88 -2.31
CA PHE A 370 8.50 -27.90 -1.39
C PHE A 370 8.47 -29.31 -1.98
N TYR A 371 7.67 -29.54 -3.02
CA TYR A 371 7.44 -30.88 -3.59
C TYR A 371 7.85 -31.02 -5.07
N ASP A 372 7.98 -29.93 -5.85
CA ASP A 372 8.19 -29.98 -7.33
C ASP A 372 9.53 -29.39 -7.81
N LYS A 373 10.26 -28.61 -6.99
CA LYS A 373 11.52 -27.96 -7.43
C LYS A 373 12.71 -28.35 -6.57
N SER A 374 13.47 -29.31 -7.09
CA SER A 374 14.84 -29.68 -6.69
C SER A 374 14.96 -30.48 -5.39
N CYS A 375 15.30 -31.77 -5.51
CA CYS A 375 15.95 -32.58 -4.46
C CYS A 375 15.09 -33.21 -3.34
N PRO A 376 14.20 -34.18 -3.64
CA PRO A 376 13.80 -35.16 -2.63
C PRO A 376 14.28 -36.60 -2.90
N GLU A 377 14.66 -36.95 -4.13
CA GLU A 377 15.05 -38.32 -4.50
C GLU A 377 16.45 -38.70 -3.99
N ASP A 378 17.35 -37.72 -3.81
CA ASP A 378 18.71 -37.94 -3.29
C ASP A 378 18.81 -37.87 -1.76
N LEU A 379 17.77 -37.38 -1.08
CA LEU A 379 17.76 -37.23 0.37
C LEU A 379 17.32 -38.54 1.02
N THR A 380 18.28 -39.32 1.53
CA THR A 380 18.00 -40.52 2.33
C THR A 380 18.40 -40.32 3.81
N GLY A 381 17.88 -41.19 4.68
CA GLY A 381 18.23 -41.20 6.11
C GLY A 381 17.87 -39.92 6.85
N VAL A 382 18.82 -39.37 7.63
CA VAL A 382 18.58 -38.24 8.55
C VAL A 382 18.22 -36.94 7.81
N ALA A 383 18.75 -36.73 6.60
CA ALA A 383 18.51 -35.51 5.84
C ALA A 383 17.06 -35.42 5.35
N PHE A 384 16.47 -36.56 4.95
CA PHE A 384 15.05 -36.66 4.60
C PHE A 384 14.16 -36.25 5.76
N TRP A 385 14.38 -36.82 6.94
CA TRP A 385 13.55 -36.53 8.12
C TRP A 385 13.67 -35.09 8.62
N LYS A 386 14.84 -34.46 8.46
CA LYS A 386 15.00 -33.01 8.71
C LYS A 386 14.17 -32.18 7.73
N ALA A 387 14.16 -32.54 6.44
CA ALA A 387 13.35 -31.85 5.44
C ALA A 387 11.84 -32.07 5.66
N ALA A 388 11.43 -33.28 6.00
CA ALA A 388 10.06 -33.62 6.37
C ALA A 388 9.60 -32.85 7.62
N GLY A 389 10.45 -32.74 8.64
CA GLY A 389 10.18 -31.92 9.82
C GLY A 389 10.01 -30.44 9.46
N LEU A 390 10.81 -29.90 8.55
CA LEU A 390 10.69 -28.53 8.08
C LEU A 390 9.40 -28.30 7.27
N ARG A 391 9.02 -29.23 6.37
CA ARG A 391 7.75 -29.16 5.62
C ARG A 391 6.54 -29.27 6.55
N ALA A 392 6.58 -30.20 7.50
CA ALA A 392 5.52 -30.34 8.51
C ALA A 392 5.37 -29.06 9.35
N LEU A 393 6.47 -28.42 9.74
CA LEU A 393 6.46 -27.14 10.45
C LEU A 393 5.87 -26.01 9.59
N LEU A 394 6.41 -25.83 8.37
CA LEU A 394 6.09 -24.68 7.52
C LEU A 394 4.72 -24.77 6.87
N CYS A 395 4.27 -25.98 6.50
CA CYS A 395 2.96 -26.20 5.95
C CYS A 395 1.90 -26.45 7.03
N GLY A 396 2.29 -27.04 8.17
CA GLY A 396 1.38 -27.32 9.29
C GLY A 396 0.97 -26.07 10.08
N VAL A 397 1.74 -24.99 10.02
CA VAL A 397 1.40 -23.71 10.68
C VAL A 397 0.07 -23.14 10.18
N LEU A 398 -0.26 -23.32 8.91
CA LEU A 398 -1.45 -22.76 8.27
C LEU A 398 -2.75 -23.38 8.83
N PRO A 399 -2.95 -24.72 8.84
CA PRO A 399 -4.12 -25.31 9.47
C PRO A 399 -4.18 -25.08 10.99
N VAL A 400 -3.04 -25.07 11.69
CA VAL A 400 -2.97 -24.78 13.14
C VAL A 400 -3.45 -23.37 13.45
N THR A 401 -2.93 -22.37 12.74
CA THR A 401 -3.30 -20.97 12.95
C THR A 401 -4.72 -20.66 12.51
N LEU A 402 -5.23 -21.28 11.44
CA LEU A 402 -6.65 -21.19 11.05
C LEU A 402 -7.57 -21.79 12.12
N THR A 403 -7.19 -22.90 12.73
CA THR A 403 -7.93 -23.52 13.84
C THR A 403 -7.93 -22.61 15.08
N ALA A 404 -6.78 -21.99 15.40
CA ALA A 404 -6.68 -21.02 16.48
C ALA A 404 -7.53 -19.76 16.20
N ALA A 405 -7.50 -19.26 14.96
CA ALA A 405 -8.32 -18.15 14.51
C ALA A 405 -9.82 -18.44 14.64
N TRP A 406 -10.25 -19.64 14.26
CA TRP A 406 -11.64 -20.08 14.46
C TRP A 406 -12.06 -20.08 15.94
N ARG A 407 -11.22 -20.62 16.83
CA ARG A 407 -11.48 -20.63 18.29
C ARG A 407 -11.63 -19.23 18.87
N LEU A 408 -10.84 -18.28 18.36
CA LEU A 408 -10.92 -16.88 18.77
C LEU A 408 -12.23 -16.24 18.29
N VAL A 409 -12.61 -16.42 17.02
CA VAL A 409 -13.71 -15.67 16.38
C VAL A 409 -15.10 -16.09 16.86
N ARG A 410 -15.30 -17.30 17.43
CA ARG A 410 -16.58 -17.83 17.97
C ARG A 410 -17.84 -17.65 17.08
N THR A 411 -17.68 -17.20 15.85
CA THR A 411 -18.78 -16.82 14.97
C THR A 411 -19.22 -18.05 14.20
N HIS A 412 -20.39 -18.59 14.53
CA HIS A 412 -20.86 -19.87 13.99
C HIS A 412 -21.10 -19.84 12.46
N ARG A 413 -21.36 -18.64 11.89
CA ARG A 413 -21.67 -18.47 10.45
C ARG A 413 -20.55 -18.87 9.48
N HIS A 414 -19.29 -18.84 9.91
CA HIS A 414 -18.15 -19.16 9.03
C HIS A 414 -17.34 -20.37 9.49
N ALA A 415 -17.75 -21.02 10.58
CA ALA A 415 -17.07 -22.17 11.17
C ALA A 415 -16.89 -23.32 10.18
N ALA A 416 -17.94 -23.68 9.44
CA ALA A 416 -17.90 -24.76 8.46
C ALA A 416 -16.93 -24.48 7.29
N LYS A 417 -16.83 -23.22 6.84
CA LYS A 417 -15.92 -22.82 5.75
C LYS A 417 -14.46 -22.90 6.19
N ILE A 418 -14.14 -22.39 7.39
CA ILE A 418 -12.78 -22.45 7.94
C ILE A 418 -12.37 -23.90 8.20
N LEU A 419 -13.27 -24.70 8.79
CA LEU A 419 -13.04 -26.12 9.02
C LEU A 419 -12.82 -26.87 7.69
N GLY A 420 -13.61 -26.60 6.67
CA GLY A 420 -13.41 -27.17 5.33
C GLY A 420 -12.05 -26.82 4.72
N LEU A 421 -11.61 -25.57 4.85
CA LEU A 421 -10.29 -25.13 4.38
C LEU A 421 -9.14 -25.81 5.13
N VAL A 422 -9.24 -25.92 6.47
CA VAL A 422 -8.25 -26.61 7.30
C VAL A 422 -8.17 -28.09 6.91
N LEU A 423 -9.31 -28.77 6.76
CA LEU A 423 -9.36 -30.19 6.39
C LEU A 423 -8.82 -30.43 4.99
N LEU A 424 -9.12 -29.55 4.03
CA LEU A 424 -8.57 -29.62 2.67
C LEU A 424 -7.05 -29.48 2.68
N GLN A 425 -6.50 -28.54 3.45
CA GLN A 425 -5.06 -28.34 3.57
C GLN A 425 -4.37 -29.53 4.22
N VAL A 426 -4.92 -30.07 5.31
CA VAL A 426 -4.39 -31.26 5.98
C VAL A 426 -4.41 -32.45 5.03
N TRP A 427 -5.50 -32.65 4.28
CA TRP A 427 -5.61 -33.72 3.30
C TRP A 427 -4.57 -33.60 2.18
N LEU A 428 -4.39 -32.40 1.60
CA LEU A 428 -3.38 -32.15 0.58
C LEU A 428 -1.96 -32.42 1.11
N LEU A 429 -1.66 -31.98 2.33
CA LEU A 429 -0.34 -32.20 2.95
C LEU A 429 -0.06 -33.66 3.22
N LEU A 430 -1.04 -34.39 3.76
CA LEU A 430 -0.91 -35.83 3.97
C LEU A 430 -0.70 -36.56 2.65
N THR A 431 -1.44 -36.18 1.61
CA THR A 431 -1.32 -36.76 0.25
C THR A 431 0.06 -36.56 -0.35
N LEU A 432 0.64 -35.36 -0.19
CA LEU A 432 1.94 -35.02 -0.77
C LEU A 432 3.11 -35.61 0.04
N GLU A 433 3.04 -35.61 1.37
CA GLU A 433 4.06 -36.27 2.20
C GLU A 433 4.05 -37.78 1.98
N THR A 434 2.88 -38.40 1.82
CA THR A 434 2.80 -39.86 1.61
C THR A 434 3.24 -40.25 0.21
N SER A 435 2.93 -39.45 -0.81
CA SER A 435 3.48 -39.67 -2.15
C SER A 435 5.01 -39.58 -2.15
N LEU A 436 5.57 -38.59 -1.46
CA LEU A 436 7.01 -38.41 -1.36
C LEU A 436 7.69 -39.56 -0.59
N LEU A 437 7.14 -39.93 0.57
CA LEU A 437 7.63 -41.05 1.38
C LEU A 437 7.62 -42.36 0.59
N ALA A 438 6.53 -42.62 -0.13
CA ALA A 438 6.41 -43.85 -0.89
C ALA A 438 7.36 -43.84 -2.10
N ARG A 439 7.55 -42.72 -2.80
CA ARG A 439 8.57 -42.62 -3.87
C ARG A 439 9.99 -42.92 -3.38
N VAL A 440 10.35 -42.49 -2.18
CA VAL A 440 11.71 -42.64 -1.64
C VAL A 440 11.95 -44.02 -1.02
N PHE A 441 11.00 -44.54 -0.25
CA PHE A 441 11.21 -45.75 0.55
C PHE A 441 10.48 -47.00 0.04
N ALA A 442 9.42 -46.85 -0.75
CA ALA A 442 8.62 -47.96 -1.26
C ALA A 442 8.00 -47.63 -2.63
N PRO A 443 8.81 -47.48 -3.70
CA PRO A 443 8.34 -46.98 -5.00
C PRO A 443 7.22 -47.84 -5.59
N GLU A 444 7.32 -49.16 -5.41
CA GLU A 444 6.32 -50.15 -5.85
C GLU A 444 4.96 -49.99 -5.14
N PHE A 445 4.92 -49.34 -3.98
CA PHE A 445 3.71 -49.11 -3.17
C PHE A 445 3.23 -47.65 -3.25
N HIS A 446 3.73 -46.85 -4.19
CA HIS A 446 3.45 -45.42 -4.26
C HIS A 446 1.96 -45.08 -4.40
N ASP A 447 1.30 -45.65 -5.40
CA ASP A 447 -0.08 -45.31 -5.72
C ASP A 447 -1.06 -45.84 -4.66
N ASP A 448 -0.76 -47.01 -4.12
CA ASP A 448 -1.48 -47.66 -3.02
C ASP A 448 -1.39 -46.86 -1.72
N ALA A 449 -0.20 -46.39 -1.35
CA ALA A 449 0.02 -45.60 -0.14
C ALA A 449 -0.81 -44.31 -0.12
N VAL A 450 -0.90 -43.62 -1.26
CA VAL A 450 -1.72 -42.40 -1.39
C VAL A 450 -3.21 -42.72 -1.24
N THR A 451 -3.67 -43.81 -1.85
CA THR A 451 -5.08 -44.24 -1.79
C THR A 451 -5.47 -44.70 -0.38
N LEU A 452 -4.57 -45.38 0.33
CA LEU A 452 -4.74 -45.73 1.75
C LEU A 452 -4.91 -44.48 2.62
N VAL A 453 -4.13 -43.43 2.38
CA VAL A 453 -4.23 -42.18 3.15
C VAL A 453 -5.55 -41.47 2.86
N TRP A 454 -6.02 -41.47 1.61
CA TRP A 454 -7.32 -40.90 1.25
C TRP A 454 -8.48 -41.65 1.93
N THR A 455 -8.44 -42.99 1.93
CA THR A 455 -9.48 -43.81 2.60
C THR A 455 -9.47 -43.60 4.11
N LEU A 456 -8.30 -43.63 4.76
CA LEU A 456 -8.17 -43.36 6.20
C LEU A 456 -8.65 -41.96 6.57
N PHE A 457 -8.30 -40.94 5.78
CA PHE A 457 -8.77 -39.57 6.00
C PHE A 457 -10.29 -39.45 5.79
N ALA A 458 -10.85 -40.13 4.80
CA ALA A 458 -12.28 -40.19 4.57
C ALA A 458 -13.04 -40.85 5.73
N PHE A 459 -12.54 -41.97 6.26
CA PHE A 459 -13.10 -42.61 7.45
C PHE A 459 -13.01 -41.70 8.69
N ALA A 460 -11.88 -41.01 8.88
CA ALA A 460 -11.73 -40.04 9.97
C ALA A 460 -12.74 -38.89 9.85
N LEU A 461 -13.00 -38.38 8.64
CA LEU A 461 -14.03 -37.38 8.36
C LEU A 461 -15.44 -37.90 8.66
N LEU A 462 -15.77 -39.12 8.21
CA LEU A 462 -17.06 -39.77 8.46
C LEU A 462 -17.30 -39.97 9.95
N PHE A 463 -16.33 -40.56 10.66
CA PHE A 463 -16.41 -40.80 12.09
C PHE A 463 -16.53 -39.49 12.89
N SER A 464 -15.73 -38.49 12.54
CA SER A 464 -15.82 -37.15 13.14
C SER A 464 -17.15 -36.47 12.82
N GLY A 465 -17.68 -36.63 11.61
CA GLY A 465 -18.98 -36.10 11.19
C GLY A 465 -20.16 -36.75 11.92
N ILE A 466 -20.06 -38.04 12.26
CA ILE A 466 -21.04 -38.76 13.10
C ILE A 466 -20.94 -38.28 14.56
N ARG A 467 -19.71 -38.25 15.12
CA ARG A 467 -19.48 -37.85 16.52
C ARG A 467 -19.83 -36.39 16.82
N LEU A 468 -19.59 -35.49 15.86
CA LEU A 468 -19.85 -34.05 15.98
C LEU A 468 -21.20 -33.62 15.37
N ARG A 469 -22.04 -34.57 14.93
CA ARG A 469 -23.32 -34.33 14.22
C ARG A 469 -23.20 -33.39 13.00
N GLY A 470 -22.03 -33.32 12.37
CA GLY A 470 -21.77 -32.44 11.23
C GLY A 470 -22.21 -33.06 9.91
N ARG A 471 -23.37 -32.64 9.35
CA ARG A 471 -23.84 -33.09 8.01
C ARG A 471 -22.79 -32.86 6.93
N TRP A 472 -22.15 -31.69 6.92
CA TRP A 472 -21.11 -31.34 5.94
C TRP A 472 -19.90 -32.29 5.96
N LEU A 473 -19.38 -32.62 7.15
CA LEU A 473 -18.21 -33.52 7.28
C LEU A 473 -18.52 -34.92 6.75
N ARG A 474 -19.75 -35.40 6.94
CA ARG A 474 -20.21 -36.70 6.42
C ARG A 474 -20.21 -36.72 4.90
N TRP A 475 -20.77 -35.70 4.26
CA TRP A 475 -20.76 -35.58 2.79
C TRP A 475 -19.35 -35.45 2.22
N CYS A 476 -18.47 -34.68 2.84
CA CYS A 476 -17.06 -34.59 2.43
C CYS A 476 -16.33 -35.93 2.57
N GLY A 477 -16.56 -36.66 3.67
CA GLY A 477 -15.99 -38.00 3.88
C GLY A 477 -16.49 -39.00 2.83
N LEU A 478 -17.80 -39.03 2.54
CA LEU A 478 -18.36 -39.89 1.50
C LEU A 478 -17.81 -39.55 0.10
N ALA A 479 -17.71 -38.26 -0.23
CA ALA A 479 -17.19 -37.82 -1.52
C ALA A 479 -15.71 -38.19 -1.69
N LEU A 480 -14.88 -37.98 -0.66
CA LEU A 480 -13.47 -38.35 -0.69
C LEU A 480 -13.30 -39.88 -0.76
N PHE A 481 -14.14 -40.63 -0.05
CA PHE A 481 -14.12 -42.09 -0.11
C PHE A 481 -14.49 -42.61 -1.50
N ALA A 482 -15.53 -42.05 -2.12
CA ALA A 482 -15.89 -42.37 -3.50
C ALA A 482 -14.75 -42.04 -4.48
N LEU A 483 -14.08 -40.89 -4.30
CA LEU A 483 -12.92 -40.51 -5.09
C LEU A 483 -11.75 -41.48 -4.93
N ALA A 484 -11.49 -41.96 -3.70
CA ALA A 484 -10.45 -42.95 -3.43
C ALA A 484 -10.76 -44.30 -4.10
N VAL A 485 -12.02 -44.76 -4.05
CA VAL A 485 -12.46 -45.97 -4.74
C VAL A 485 -12.32 -45.81 -6.25
N ILE A 486 -12.75 -44.68 -6.83
CA ILE A 486 -12.57 -44.40 -8.25
C ILE A 486 -11.09 -44.43 -8.63
N LYS A 487 -10.22 -43.75 -7.87
CA LYS A 487 -8.78 -43.76 -8.12
C LYS A 487 -8.21 -45.18 -8.08
N LEU A 488 -8.57 -45.97 -7.07
CA LEU A 488 -8.17 -47.38 -6.94
C LEU A 488 -8.57 -48.18 -8.17
N LEU A 489 -9.82 -48.03 -8.64
CA LEU A 489 -10.31 -48.70 -9.83
C LEU A 489 -9.54 -48.29 -11.09
N PHE A 490 -9.20 -47.01 -11.29
CA PHE A 490 -8.53 -46.58 -12.51
C PHE A 490 -7.01 -46.80 -12.50
N SER A 491 -6.35 -46.69 -11.34
CA SER A 491 -4.89 -46.87 -11.19
C SER A 491 -4.51 -48.35 -11.21
N ASP A 492 -5.25 -49.21 -10.51
CA ASP A 492 -4.91 -50.64 -10.34
C ASP A 492 -5.36 -51.53 -11.51
N LEU A 493 -6.16 -51.00 -12.44
CA LEU A 493 -6.59 -51.74 -13.62
C LEU A 493 -5.51 -51.88 -14.68
N ASN A 494 -4.47 -51.04 -14.66
CA ASN A 494 -3.47 -50.99 -15.73
C ASN A 494 -2.15 -51.73 -15.44
N GLU A 495 -1.76 -51.98 -14.18
CA GLU A 495 -0.40 -52.50 -13.88
C GLU A 495 -0.31 -53.73 -12.96
N LEU A 496 -1.37 -54.20 -12.30
CA LEU A 496 -1.27 -55.34 -11.37
C LEU A 496 -1.68 -56.70 -11.97
N ALA A 497 -0.94 -57.74 -11.59
CA ALA A 497 -1.31 -59.13 -11.83
C ALA A 497 -2.66 -59.47 -11.16
N THR A 498 -3.49 -60.24 -11.86
CA THR A 498 -4.91 -60.54 -11.57
C THR A 498 -5.23 -60.89 -10.10
N LEU A 499 -4.29 -61.48 -9.36
CA LEU A 499 -4.47 -61.91 -7.97
C LEU A 499 -4.55 -60.75 -6.97
N TYR A 500 -3.67 -59.74 -7.09
CA TYR A 500 -3.67 -58.58 -6.20
C TYR A 500 -4.91 -57.70 -6.41
N ARG A 501 -5.39 -57.64 -7.65
CA ARG A 501 -6.67 -57.01 -8.00
C ARG A 501 -7.84 -57.64 -7.24
N ILE A 502 -7.93 -58.96 -7.18
CA ILE A 502 -9.00 -59.67 -6.45
C ILE A 502 -8.95 -59.34 -4.95
N ILE A 503 -7.76 -59.33 -4.34
CA ILE A 503 -7.60 -59.02 -2.92
C ILE A 503 -8.02 -57.56 -2.64
N ALA A 504 -7.58 -56.60 -3.47
CA ALA A 504 -7.94 -55.19 -3.34
C ALA A 504 -9.46 -54.95 -3.48
N PHE A 505 -10.13 -55.64 -4.42
CA PHE A 505 -11.59 -55.58 -4.56
C PHE A 505 -12.33 -56.15 -3.34
N ILE A 506 -11.86 -57.28 -2.79
CA ILE A 506 -12.48 -57.90 -1.62
C ILE A 506 -12.28 -57.03 -0.37
N SER A 507 -11.07 -56.52 -0.12
CA SER A 507 -10.80 -55.65 1.02
C SER A 507 -11.57 -54.32 0.93
N THR A 508 -11.68 -53.74 -0.27
CA THR A 508 -12.47 -52.53 -0.51
C THR A 508 -13.96 -52.79 -0.33
N GLY A 509 -14.47 -53.92 -0.82
CA GLY A 509 -15.84 -54.36 -0.59
C GLY A 509 -16.17 -54.55 0.89
N VAL A 510 -15.25 -55.15 1.66
CA VAL A 510 -15.39 -55.33 3.11
C VAL A 510 -15.41 -53.97 3.82
N LEU A 511 -14.55 -53.02 3.44
CA LEU A 511 -14.55 -51.65 3.99
C LEU A 511 -15.84 -50.88 3.68
N LEU A 512 -16.40 -51.03 2.48
CA LEU A 512 -17.70 -50.48 2.07
C LEU A 512 -18.84 -51.04 2.94
N VAL A 513 -18.85 -52.36 3.16
CA VAL A 513 -19.86 -53.03 4.00
C VAL A 513 -19.73 -52.58 5.46
N LEU A 514 -18.52 -52.49 6.00
CA LEU A 514 -18.28 -51.97 7.35
C LEU A 514 -18.71 -50.51 7.49
N GLY A 515 -18.42 -49.66 6.50
CA GLY A 515 -18.88 -48.27 6.46
C GLY A 515 -20.41 -48.16 6.43
N SER A 516 -21.08 -49.00 5.64
CA SER A 516 -22.55 -49.09 5.58
C SER A 516 -23.14 -49.56 6.92
N PHE A 517 -22.53 -50.55 7.56
CA PHE A 517 -22.96 -51.05 8.86
C PHE A 517 -22.87 -49.99 9.96
N VAL A 518 -21.79 -49.21 9.99
CA VAL A 518 -21.65 -48.04 10.87
C VAL A 518 -22.78 -47.04 10.61
N TYR A 519 -23.09 -46.72 9.35
CA TYR A 519 -24.16 -45.78 9.01
C TYR A 519 -25.55 -46.27 9.48
N LEU A 520 -25.85 -47.55 9.28
CA LEU A 520 -27.09 -48.19 9.72
C LEU A 520 -27.22 -48.21 11.25
N THR A 521 -26.10 -48.40 11.98
CA THR A 521 -26.08 -48.42 13.45
C THR A 521 -26.40 -47.05 14.05
N TYR A 522 -26.09 -45.95 13.36
CA TYR A 522 -26.39 -44.58 13.80
C TYR A 522 -27.66 -43.98 13.17
N LYS A 523 -28.47 -44.78 12.45
CA LYS A 523 -29.74 -44.36 11.82
C LYS A 523 -30.72 -43.61 12.76
N PRO A 524 -30.91 -44.01 14.04
CA PRO A 524 -31.86 -43.32 14.95
C PRO A 524 -31.45 -41.87 15.28
N LEU A 525 -30.17 -41.53 15.08
CA LEU A 525 -29.65 -40.18 15.31
C LEU A 525 -30.00 -39.21 14.18
N PHE A 526 -30.41 -39.71 13.00
CA PHE A 526 -30.71 -38.88 11.82
C PHE A 526 -32.20 -38.59 11.63
N GLU A 527 -33.09 -39.43 12.20
CA GLU A 527 -34.54 -39.23 12.14
C GLU A 527 -35.04 -38.13 13.11
N THR A 528 -34.23 -37.72 14.10
CA THR A 528 -34.60 -36.66 15.06
C THR A 528 -34.34 -35.23 14.58
N ASP A 529 -33.44 -35.02 13.60
CA ASP A 529 -33.16 -33.69 13.04
C ASP A 529 -34.21 -33.27 11.97
N GLU A 530 -34.84 -34.22 11.28
CA GLU A 530 -35.86 -33.94 10.23
C GLU A 530 -37.22 -33.49 10.82
N HIS A 531 -37.54 -33.92 12.04
CA HIS A 531 -38.78 -33.51 12.71
C HIS A 531 -38.66 -32.21 13.53
N ALA A 532 -37.44 -31.73 13.79
CA ALA A 532 -37.23 -30.45 14.50
C ALA A 532 -37.32 -29.21 13.58
N ASP A 533 -37.05 -29.38 12.27
CA ASP A 533 -37.19 -28.32 11.24
C ASP A 533 -38.55 -28.37 10.52
N ALA A 534 -39.38 -29.39 10.77
CA ALA A 534 -40.74 -29.48 10.22
C ALA A 534 -41.81 -28.81 11.12
N ASP A 535 -41.49 -28.59 12.40
CA ASP A 535 -42.35 -27.94 13.40
C ASP A 535 -41.91 -26.50 13.77
N ARG A 536 -41.08 -25.86 12.93
CA ARG A 536 -40.76 -24.42 12.97
C ARG A 536 -40.90 -23.80 11.60
#